data_AF-A0A6N7KXG8-F1
#
_entry.id   AF-A0A6N7KXG8-F1
#
_cell.length_a   1.000
_cell.length_b   1.000
_cell.length_c   1.000
_cell.angle_alpha   90.00
_cell.angle_beta   90.00
_cell.angle_gamma   90.00
#
_symmetry.space_group_name_H-M   'P 1'
#
loop_
_entity.id
_entity.type
_entity.pdbx_description
1 polymer ?
#
loop_
_entity_poly.entity_id
_entity_poly.type
_entity_poly.pdbx_seq_one_letter_code
_entity_poly.pdbx_strand_id
1 'polypeptide(L)'
;MIGRPPDSHPRRNTPVTTPSLDTAWRHLEAGDPHAVLRELRSLADDVPAAQVAPLVQRLAADSDFDDLAEAAGRLAAGATGPVALYKYGYACVERGVPYLAVPALAEALRLAAAEVREGEKAKRGLFGRSKPQPDNRLPILGELASAYEDEERHAEAAAALRGHETILRDWPERYLLAYNALMSGDRTTARATLDGLSGPDDQWRPAADRVRRALDRADAVESAAAGMPSAASGSTPPGPGPLSHQDLRGWHFALTGGLLATLSPYGFAAGMTGRYAFVQDSYELCRHGLERLRLVLEATGARPRSVSLLPGRADRALGLAAADLLGLPAQPYRPGTEQTVVVAYDLNDIDGIGPETLAALRERAVGEVLYEHATCWTDTPPVSADVNGLLGQTVAPPWQMLGGEPDERPAEALAAEILAADPVQDEGDGDTPPDPDEALAAFAHAVRDRWLTGPRDRCRSSGPVPSSRFR
;
A
#
# COMPACT_ATOMS: atom_id res chain seq x y z
N MET A 1 -43.71 -12.87 -51.36
CA MET A 1 -43.00 -11.83 -50.57
C MET A 1 -42.07 -12.54 -49.61
N ILE A 2 -40.80 -12.68 -49.97
CA ILE A 2 -39.75 -13.29 -49.14
C ILE A 2 -38.69 -12.20 -48.99
N GLY A 3 -38.51 -11.71 -47.76
CA GLY A 3 -37.65 -10.58 -47.42
C GLY A 3 -36.18 -10.97 -47.40
N ARG A 4 -35.34 -10.12 -48.00
CA ARG A 4 -33.87 -10.16 -47.98
C ARG A 4 -33.34 -9.87 -46.57
N PRO A 5 -32.27 -10.52 -46.10
CA PRO A 5 -31.58 -10.12 -44.87
C PRO A 5 -30.71 -8.86 -45.11
N PRO A 6 -30.44 -8.05 -44.07
CA PRO A 6 -29.68 -6.81 -44.19
C PRO A 6 -28.18 -7.08 -44.35
N ASP A 7 -27.55 -6.26 -45.20
CA ASP A 7 -26.12 -6.26 -45.50
C ASP A 7 -25.28 -6.01 -44.24
N SER A 8 -24.35 -6.93 -43.96
CA SER A 8 -23.30 -6.76 -42.97
C SER A 8 -22.24 -5.80 -43.51
N HIS A 9 -22.23 -4.56 -43.00
CA HIS A 9 -21.13 -3.63 -43.26
C HIS A 9 -19.81 -4.17 -42.64
N PRO A 10 -18.68 -4.15 -43.38
CA PRO A 10 -17.39 -4.49 -42.82
C PRO A 10 -16.99 -3.42 -41.80
N ARG A 11 -16.65 -3.87 -40.58
CA ARG A 11 -16.06 -3.02 -39.54
C ARG A 11 -14.79 -2.39 -40.12
N ARG A 12 -14.77 -1.06 -40.20
CA ARG A 12 -13.57 -0.29 -40.53
C ARG A 12 -12.51 -0.60 -39.47
N ASN A 13 -11.37 -1.15 -39.88
CA ASN A 13 -10.16 -1.15 -39.08
C ASN A 13 -9.78 0.30 -38.82
N THR A 14 -10.02 0.80 -37.61
CA THR A 14 -9.36 2.01 -37.12
C THR A 14 -7.86 1.70 -37.06
N PRO A 15 -6.99 2.49 -37.70
CA PRO A 15 -5.56 2.32 -37.55
C PRO A 15 -5.18 2.50 -36.09
N VAL A 16 -4.45 1.54 -35.53
CA VAL A 16 -3.82 1.65 -34.22
C VAL A 16 -2.77 2.75 -34.36
N THR A 17 -3.08 3.95 -33.88
CA THR A 17 -2.09 5.03 -33.74
C THR A 17 -1.08 4.59 -32.70
N THR A 18 0.16 4.39 -33.14
CA THR A 18 1.29 4.21 -32.22
C THR A 18 1.31 5.41 -31.25
N PRO A 19 1.41 5.18 -29.94
CA PRO A 19 1.55 6.27 -28.98
C PRO A 19 2.77 7.13 -29.35
N SER A 20 2.60 8.46 -29.36
CA SER A 20 3.68 9.40 -29.70
C SER A 20 4.39 9.92 -28.45
N LEU A 21 5.72 9.99 -28.50
CA LEU A 21 6.58 10.59 -27.47
C LEU A 21 6.75 12.11 -27.64
N ASP A 22 6.12 12.73 -28.64
CA ASP A 22 6.31 14.16 -28.98
C ASP A 22 5.99 15.09 -27.81
N THR A 23 4.97 14.76 -27.00
CA THR A 23 4.61 15.55 -25.82
C THR A 23 5.69 15.50 -24.75
N ALA A 24 6.23 14.31 -24.48
CA ALA A 24 7.29 14.13 -23.50
C ALA A 24 8.59 14.86 -23.93
N TRP A 25 8.94 14.84 -25.22
CA TRP A 25 10.05 15.64 -25.75
C TRP A 25 9.85 17.15 -25.56
N ARG A 26 8.65 17.67 -25.85
CA ARG A 26 8.34 19.09 -25.64
C ARG A 26 8.48 19.51 -24.18
N HIS A 27 8.07 18.66 -23.23
CA HIS A 27 8.27 18.94 -21.81
C HIS A 27 9.75 18.96 -21.42
N LEU A 28 10.55 18.05 -21.97
CA LEU A 28 11.99 18.03 -21.74
C LEU A 28 12.66 19.31 -22.29
N GLU A 29 12.30 19.73 -23.51
CA GLU A 29 12.79 20.97 -24.12
C GLU A 29 12.39 22.22 -23.33
N ALA A 30 11.24 22.18 -22.65
CA ALA A 30 10.77 23.24 -21.76
C ALA A 30 11.44 23.22 -20.37
N GLY A 31 12.26 22.21 -20.07
CA GLY A 31 12.90 22.06 -18.76
C GLY A 31 11.95 21.62 -17.65
N ASP A 32 10.89 20.86 -17.98
CA ASP A 32 9.89 20.35 -17.02
C ASP A 32 10.04 18.84 -16.83
N PRO A 33 11.00 18.37 -16.00
CA PRO A 33 11.23 16.94 -15.80
C PRO A 33 10.03 16.22 -15.17
N HIS A 34 9.23 16.89 -14.35
CA HIS A 34 8.05 16.29 -13.73
C HIS A 34 6.96 15.99 -14.76
N ALA A 35 6.72 16.91 -15.70
CA ALA A 35 5.80 16.65 -16.79
C ALA A 35 6.30 15.52 -17.70
N VAL A 36 7.61 15.44 -17.98
CA VAL A 36 8.19 14.31 -18.73
C VAL A 36 7.90 12.98 -18.05
N LEU A 37 8.18 12.87 -16.74
CA LEU A 37 7.97 11.63 -15.99
C LEU A 37 6.49 11.21 -15.96
N ARG A 38 5.57 12.17 -15.83
CA ARG A 38 4.12 11.91 -15.87
C ARG A 38 3.67 11.39 -17.23
N GLU A 39 4.14 11.98 -18.33
CA GLU A 39 3.86 11.49 -19.68
C GLU A 39 4.49 10.11 -19.92
N LEU A 40 5.71 9.88 -19.44
CA LEU A 40 6.34 8.57 -19.56
C LEU A 40 5.59 7.49 -18.78
N ARG A 41 5.02 7.82 -17.61
CA ARG A 41 4.23 6.88 -16.82
C ARG A 41 2.99 6.40 -17.57
N SER A 42 2.27 7.30 -18.24
CA SER A 42 1.07 6.93 -19.00
C SER A 42 1.38 6.13 -20.27
N LEU A 43 2.63 6.17 -20.76
CA LEU A 43 3.07 5.49 -21.98
C LEU A 43 3.86 4.20 -21.73
N ALA A 44 4.26 3.92 -20.48
CA ALA A 44 5.27 2.92 -20.17
C ALA A 44 4.92 1.50 -20.64
N ASP A 45 3.65 1.10 -20.52
CA ASP A 45 3.18 -0.22 -20.94
C ASP A 45 2.95 -0.31 -22.47
N ASP A 46 2.81 0.82 -23.16
CA ASP A 46 2.46 0.87 -24.58
C ASP A 46 3.66 1.12 -25.52
N VAL A 47 4.75 1.68 -24.99
CA VAL A 47 5.93 2.07 -25.78
C VAL A 47 7.15 1.22 -25.39
N PRO A 48 7.82 0.54 -26.34
CA PRO A 48 9.01 -0.25 -26.04
C PRO A 48 10.12 0.57 -25.37
N ALA A 49 10.79 -0.01 -24.37
CA ALA A 49 11.88 0.63 -23.63
C ALA A 49 12.96 1.25 -24.53
N ALA A 50 13.30 0.61 -25.65
CA ALA A 50 14.27 1.14 -26.61
C ALA A 50 13.85 2.46 -27.28
N GLN A 51 12.55 2.71 -27.43
CA GLN A 51 12.02 3.97 -27.98
C GLN A 51 11.97 5.07 -26.92
N VAL A 52 11.75 4.71 -25.65
CA VAL A 52 11.75 5.64 -24.50
C VAL A 52 13.18 6.02 -24.08
N ALA A 53 14.14 5.11 -24.27
CA ALA A 53 15.52 5.24 -23.80
C ALA A 53 16.25 6.54 -24.20
N PRO A 54 16.12 7.10 -25.42
CA PRO A 54 16.78 8.37 -25.76
C PRO A 54 16.30 9.55 -24.91
N LEU A 55 15.00 9.57 -24.54
CA LEU A 55 14.45 10.60 -23.68
C LEU A 55 14.94 10.43 -22.24
N VAL A 56 14.93 9.20 -21.74
CA VAL A 56 15.42 8.85 -20.38
C VAL A 56 16.91 9.12 -20.23
N GLN A 57 17.72 8.81 -21.25
CA GLN A 57 19.15 9.11 -21.25
C GLN A 57 19.41 10.60 -21.00
N ARG A 58 18.67 11.47 -21.71
CA ARG A 58 18.85 12.92 -21.57
C ARG A 58 18.36 13.42 -20.21
N LEU A 59 17.17 12.97 -19.78
CA LEU A 59 16.63 13.30 -18.47
C LEU A 59 17.55 12.88 -17.32
N ALA A 60 18.12 11.67 -17.40
CA ALA A 60 19.06 11.14 -16.42
C ALA A 60 20.39 11.91 -16.40
N ALA A 61 20.92 12.27 -17.58
CA ALA A 61 22.13 13.08 -17.68
C ALA A 61 21.93 14.49 -17.09
N ASP A 62 20.79 15.12 -17.33
CA ASP A 62 20.44 16.43 -16.77
C ASP A 62 20.23 16.39 -15.24
N SER A 63 20.06 15.18 -14.68
CA SER A 63 19.85 14.92 -13.25
C SER A 63 21.05 14.26 -12.54
N ASP A 64 22.21 14.18 -13.21
CA ASP A 64 23.44 13.52 -12.72
C ASP A 64 23.25 12.03 -12.31
N PHE A 65 22.34 11.32 -13.00
CA PHE A 65 22.12 9.88 -12.83
C PHE A 65 22.91 9.06 -13.86
N ASP A 66 24.24 9.05 -13.72
CA ASP A 66 25.19 8.48 -14.68
C ASP A 66 24.90 7.02 -15.07
N ASP A 67 24.52 6.18 -14.09
CA ASP A 67 24.16 4.78 -14.28
C ASP A 67 22.94 4.58 -15.18
N LEU A 68 21.87 5.35 -14.93
CA LEU A 68 20.65 5.33 -15.74
C LEU A 68 20.91 5.94 -17.12
N ALA A 69 21.66 7.04 -17.19
CA ALA A 69 22.04 7.66 -18.45
C ALA A 69 22.87 6.71 -19.34
N GLU A 70 23.84 6.00 -18.74
CA GLU A 70 24.65 5.00 -19.45
C GLU A 70 23.79 3.82 -19.94
N ALA A 71 22.95 3.27 -19.07
CA ALA A 71 22.10 2.13 -19.41
C ALA A 71 21.08 2.48 -20.51
N ALA A 72 20.44 3.63 -20.40
CA ALA A 72 19.52 4.15 -21.41
C ALA A 72 20.24 4.46 -22.74
N GLY A 73 21.44 5.04 -22.68
CA GLY A 73 22.26 5.30 -23.88
C GLY A 73 22.64 4.02 -24.64
N ARG A 74 22.91 2.92 -23.93
CA ARG A 74 23.14 1.62 -24.57
C ARG A 74 21.90 1.08 -25.30
N LEU A 75 20.71 1.21 -24.71
CA LEU A 75 19.46 0.85 -25.38
C LEU A 75 19.19 1.73 -26.59
N ALA A 76 19.39 3.05 -26.47
CA ALA A 76 19.26 4.01 -27.56
C ALA A 76 20.22 3.70 -28.73
N ALA A 77 21.41 3.17 -28.44
CA ALA A 77 22.37 2.69 -29.44
C ALA A 77 22.04 1.31 -30.04
N GLY A 78 20.91 0.69 -29.66
CA GLY A 78 20.41 -0.56 -30.23
C GLY A 78 20.78 -1.84 -29.47
N ALA A 79 21.28 -1.74 -28.23
CA ALA A 79 21.49 -2.94 -27.41
C ALA A 79 20.13 -3.50 -26.95
N THR A 80 19.73 -4.68 -27.45
CA THR A 80 18.40 -5.28 -27.16
C THR A 80 18.45 -6.62 -26.43
N GLY A 81 19.65 -7.09 -26.07
CA GLY A 81 19.79 -8.36 -25.35
C GLY A 81 19.30 -8.29 -23.90
N PRO A 82 19.03 -9.45 -23.25
CA PRO A 82 18.48 -9.51 -21.90
C PRO A 82 19.33 -8.76 -20.87
N VAL A 83 20.65 -8.78 -21.01
CA VAL A 83 21.58 -8.05 -20.11
C VAL A 83 21.43 -6.53 -20.23
N ALA A 84 21.22 -5.99 -21.43
CA ALA A 84 21.08 -4.55 -21.63
C ALA A 84 19.77 -4.04 -21.04
N LEU A 85 18.68 -4.77 -21.29
CA LEU A 85 17.36 -4.47 -20.73
C LEU A 85 17.34 -4.62 -19.21
N TYR A 86 17.99 -5.66 -18.67
CA TYR A 86 18.16 -5.82 -17.22
C TYR A 86 18.88 -4.63 -16.59
N LYS A 87 20.00 -4.18 -17.15
CA LYS A 87 20.76 -3.03 -16.61
C LYS A 87 19.93 -1.74 -16.63
N TYR A 88 19.19 -1.51 -17.71
CA TYR A 88 18.28 -0.37 -17.80
C TYR A 88 17.16 -0.47 -16.76
N GLY A 89 16.50 -1.62 -16.67
CA GLY A 89 15.43 -1.83 -15.68
C GLY A 89 15.91 -1.70 -14.24
N TYR A 90 17.07 -2.29 -13.91
CA TYR A 90 17.71 -2.15 -12.60
C TYR A 90 17.99 -0.68 -12.26
N ALA A 91 18.60 0.08 -13.18
CA ALA A 91 18.83 1.50 -12.98
C ALA A 91 17.53 2.29 -12.82
N CYS A 92 16.45 1.91 -13.52
CA CYS A 92 15.14 2.54 -13.32
C CYS A 92 14.56 2.30 -11.91
N VAL A 93 14.70 1.10 -11.35
CA VAL A 93 14.28 0.78 -9.98
C VAL A 93 15.06 1.62 -8.97
N GLU A 94 16.40 1.63 -9.06
CA GLU A 94 17.29 2.38 -8.15
C GLU A 94 17.02 3.90 -8.16
N ARG A 95 16.43 4.43 -9.24
CA ARG A 95 16.10 5.86 -9.41
C ARG A 95 14.63 6.17 -9.18
N GLY A 96 13.84 5.24 -8.65
CA GLY A 96 12.44 5.49 -8.29
C GLY A 96 11.53 5.72 -9.50
N VAL A 97 11.86 5.12 -10.65
CA VAL A 97 10.99 5.08 -11.85
C VAL A 97 10.63 3.64 -12.25
N PRO A 98 10.07 2.82 -11.34
CA PRO A 98 9.83 1.41 -11.58
C PRO A 98 8.83 1.13 -12.72
N TYR A 99 7.88 2.04 -12.98
CA TYR A 99 7.04 1.98 -14.18
C TYR A 99 7.83 1.88 -15.50
N LEU A 100 9.04 2.46 -15.61
CA LEU A 100 9.92 2.28 -16.77
C LEU A 100 10.71 0.97 -16.74
N ALA A 101 10.94 0.43 -15.54
CA ALA A 101 11.65 -0.82 -15.33
C ALA A 101 10.80 -2.03 -15.75
N VAL A 102 9.51 -2.05 -15.38
CA VAL A 102 8.58 -3.16 -15.64
C VAL A 102 8.62 -3.67 -17.08
N PRO A 103 8.37 -2.86 -18.13
CA PRO A 103 8.37 -3.34 -19.50
C PRO A 103 9.74 -3.84 -19.96
N ALA A 104 10.84 -3.21 -19.51
CA ALA A 104 12.19 -3.61 -19.85
C ALA A 104 12.58 -4.95 -19.19
N LEU A 105 12.28 -5.12 -17.90
CA LEU A 105 12.57 -6.33 -17.14
C LEU A 105 11.71 -7.51 -17.59
N ALA A 106 10.43 -7.27 -17.91
CA ALA A 106 9.56 -8.29 -18.50
C ALA A 106 10.10 -8.80 -19.85
N GLU A 107 10.56 -7.89 -20.71
CA GLU A 107 11.17 -8.26 -21.99
C GLU A 107 12.53 -8.97 -21.81
N ALA A 108 13.35 -8.50 -20.85
CA ALA A 108 14.60 -9.17 -20.50
C ALA A 108 14.36 -10.62 -20.06
N LEU A 109 13.35 -10.85 -19.22
CA LEU A 109 12.96 -12.17 -18.73
C LEU A 109 12.47 -13.07 -19.88
N ARG A 110 11.66 -12.51 -20.79
CA ARG A 110 11.18 -13.22 -21.98
C ARG A 110 12.33 -13.68 -22.88
N LEU A 111 13.31 -12.81 -23.13
CA LEU A 111 14.49 -13.11 -23.94
C LEU A 111 15.39 -14.15 -23.26
N ALA A 112 15.67 -13.99 -21.96
CA ALA A 112 16.46 -14.95 -21.19
C ALA A 112 15.81 -16.36 -21.20
N ALA A 113 14.48 -16.44 -21.08
CA ALA A 113 13.76 -17.70 -21.20
C ALA A 113 13.83 -18.32 -22.61
N ALA A 114 13.89 -17.50 -23.66
CA ALA A 114 14.10 -17.98 -25.03
C ALA A 114 15.51 -18.57 -25.22
N GLU A 115 16.55 -17.88 -24.71
CA GLU A 115 17.94 -18.35 -24.77
C GLU A 115 18.13 -19.71 -24.09
N VAL A 116 17.51 -19.93 -22.91
CA VAL A 116 17.56 -21.24 -22.22
C VAL A 116 16.93 -22.33 -23.07
N ARG A 117 15.74 -22.09 -23.65
CA ARG A 117 15.05 -23.07 -24.51
C ARG A 117 15.86 -23.42 -25.76
N GLU A 118 16.52 -22.45 -26.38
CA GLU A 118 17.39 -22.67 -27.52
C GLU A 118 18.66 -23.45 -27.14
N GLY A 119 19.28 -23.10 -26.01
CA GLY A 119 20.42 -23.83 -25.45
C GLY A 119 20.11 -25.29 -25.10
N GLU A 120 18.93 -25.58 -24.55
CA GLU A 120 18.46 -26.94 -24.28
C GLU A 120 18.25 -27.75 -25.58
N LYS A 121 17.67 -27.13 -26.61
CA LYS A 121 17.55 -27.75 -27.94
C LYS A 121 18.92 -28.06 -28.53
N ALA A 122 19.88 -27.14 -28.42
CA ALA A 122 21.24 -27.33 -28.92
C ALA A 122 21.98 -28.45 -28.18
N LYS A 123 21.81 -28.58 -26.86
CA LYS A 123 22.40 -29.67 -26.04
C LYS A 123 21.83 -31.06 -26.35
N ARG A 124 20.60 -31.15 -26.87
CA ARG A 124 20.03 -32.42 -27.38
C ARG A 124 20.65 -32.84 -28.74
N GLY A 125 21.41 -31.96 -29.39
CA GLY A 125 22.27 -32.26 -30.53
C GLY A 125 23.58 -32.95 -30.10
N LEU A 126 24.00 -33.95 -30.86
CA LEU A 126 24.80 -35.12 -30.45
C LEU A 126 26.18 -34.92 -29.76
N PHE A 127 26.72 -33.73 -29.49
CA PHE A 127 28.11 -33.58 -29.01
C PHE A 127 28.43 -32.39 -28.05
N GLY A 128 27.44 -31.70 -27.48
CA GLY A 128 27.68 -30.46 -26.73
C GLY A 128 27.93 -30.61 -25.23
N ARG A 129 29.19 -30.73 -24.78
CA ARG A 129 29.56 -30.59 -23.36
C ARG A 129 29.76 -29.10 -23.02
N SER A 130 28.66 -28.35 -22.86
CA SER A 130 28.72 -26.93 -22.51
C SER A 130 28.84 -26.72 -21.00
N LYS A 131 29.70 -25.78 -20.58
CA LYS A 131 29.85 -25.35 -19.18
C LYS A 131 28.49 -24.85 -18.64
N PRO A 132 28.12 -25.14 -17.38
CA PRO A 132 26.90 -24.58 -16.80
C PRO A 132 26.97 -23.06 -16.84
N GLN A 133 26.03 -22.44 -17.55
CA GLN A 133 25.85 -21.00 -17.53
C GLN A 133 24.87 -20.67 -16.40
N PRO A 134 25.09 -19.59 -15.62
CA PRO A 134 24.12 -19.15 -14.63
C PRO A 134 22.76 -18.90 -15.29
N ASP A 135 21.69 -19.30 -14.61
CA ASP A 135 20.34 -18.98 -15.06
C ASP A 135 20.04 -17.50 -14.74
N ASN A 136 20.28 -16.65 -15.73
CA ASN A 136 20.11 -15.20 -15.59
C ASN A 136 18.65 -14.78 -15.38
N ARG A 137 17.67 -15.69 -15.48
CA ARG A 137 16.25 -15.38 -15.24
C ARG A 137 15.98 -15.01 -13.79
N LEU A 138 16.71 -15.61 -12.83
CA LEU A 138 16.40 -15.43 -11.41
C LEU A 138 16.68 -13.99 -10.92
N PRO A 139 17.84 -13.36 -11.21
CA PRO A 139 18.04 -11.95 -10.91
C PRO A 139 17.03 -11.02 -11.61
N ILE A 140 16.75 -11.26 -12.89
CA ILE A 140 15.78 -10.45 -13.65
C ILE A 140 14.38 -10.53 -13.01
N LEU A 141 13.96 -11.73 -12.59
CA LEU A 141 12.67 -11.96 -11.97
C LEU A 141 12.56 -11.28 -10.60
N GLY A 142 13.64 -11.27 -9.80
CA GLY A 142 13.68 -10.57 -8.52
C GLY A 142 13.51 -9.06 -8.68
N GLU A 143 14.21 -8.46 -9.64
CA GLU A 143 14.05 -7.02 -9.96
C GLU A 143 12.68 -6.71 -10.55
N LEU A 144 12.14 -7.59 -11.40
CA LEU A 144 10.79 -7.41 -11.97
C LEU A 144 9.72 -7.46 -10.87
N ALA A 145 9.84 -8.39 -9.92
CA ALA A 145 8.93 -8.46 -8.77
C ALA A 145 9.00 -7.19 -7.93
N SER A 146 10.22 -6.69 -7.65
CA SER A 146 10.43 -5.44 -6.91
C SER A 146 9.82 -4.23 -7.64
N ALA A 147 10.01 -4.14 -8.96
CA ALA A 147 9.41 -3.08 -9.77
C ALA A 147 7.87 -3.13 -9.78
N TYR A 148 7.28 -4.34 -9.80
CA TYR A 148 5.84 -4.49 -9.64
C TYR A 148 5.35 -4.12 -8.25
N GLU A 149 6.11 -4.45 -7.18
CA GLU A 149 5.77 -4.08 -5.80
C GLU A 149 5.75 -2.56 -5.62
N ASP A 150 6.74 -1.84 -6.16
CA ASP A 150 6.80 -0.37 -6.08
C ASP A 150 5.65 0.32 -6.85
N GLU A 151 5.10 -0.33 -7.87
CA GLU A 151 3.92 0.12 -8.61
C GLU A 151 2.60 -0.46 -8.05
N GLU A 152 2.64 -1.16 -6.90
CA GLU A 152 1.48 -1.81 -6.25
C GLU A 152 0.79 -2.88 -7.14
N ARG A 153 1.50 -3.40 -8.14
CA ARG A 153 1.07 -4.42 -9.10
C ARG A 153 1.33 -5.84 -8.59
N HIS A 154 0.90 -6.12 -7.38
CA HIS A 154 1.20 -7.37 -6.67
C HIS A 154 0.64 -8.63 -7.38
N ALA A 155 -0.48 -8.50 -8.10
CA ALA A 155 -1.04 -9.63 -8.86
C ALA A 155 -0.13 -10.03 -10.02
N GLU A 156 0.43 -9.06 -10.74
CA GLU A 156 1.41 -9.31 -11.79
C GLU A 156 2.74 -9.84 -11.24
N ALA A 157 3.22 -9.33 -10.10
CA ALA A 157 4.39 -9.88 -9.42
C ALA A 157 4.20 -11.37 -9.10
N ALA A 158 3.07 -11.72 -8.46
CA ALA A 158 2.74 -13.10 -8.12
C ALA A 158 2.60 -13.98 -9.38
N ALA A 159 1.99 -13.48 -10.45
CA ALA A 159 1.86 -14.20 -11.70
C ALA A 159 3.22 -14.46 -12.38
N ALA A 160 4.12 -13.46 -12.40
CA ALA A 160 5.46 -13.60 -12.96
C ALA A 160 6.30 -14.63 -12.20
N LEU A 161 6.27 -14.59 -10.86
CA LEU A 161 6.95 -15.54 -9.99
C LEU A 161 6.40 -16.97 -10.18
N ARG A 162 5.06 -17.13 -10.16
CA ARG A 162 4.40 -18.43 -10.36
C ARG A 162 4.71 -19.03 -11.73
N GLY A 163 4.79 -18.21 -12.77
CA GLY A 163 5.19 -18.65 -14.12
C GLY A 163 6.62 -19.22 -14.20
N HIS A 164 7.45 -18.98 -13.18
CA HIS A 164 8.84 -19.39 -13.08
C HIS A 164 9.11 -20.22 -11.82
N GLU A 165 8.11 -20.89 -11.26
CA GLU A 165 8.21 -21.59 -9.97
C GLU A 165 9.40 -22.57 -9.90
N THR A 166 9.74 -23.21 -11.02
CA THR A 166 10.80 -24.25 -11.09
C THR A 166 12.21 -23.75 -10.82
N ILE A 167 12.44 -22.43 -10.88
CA ILE A 167 13.75 -21.82 -10.60
C ILE A 167 13.81 -21.05 -9.29
N LEU A 168 12.67 -20.92 -8.59
CA LEU A 168 12.61 -20.15 -7.35
C LEU A 168 13.30 -20.91 -6.22
N ARG A 169 14.10 -20.21 -5.43
CA ARG A 169 14.58 -20.71 -4.14
C ARG A 169 13.54 -20.37 -3.08
N ASP A 170 13.61 -21.05 -1.94
CA ASP A 170 12.70 -20.77 -0.83
C ASP A 170 12.81 -19.31 -0.36
N TRP A 171 14.05 -18.81 -0.24
CA TRP A 171 14.36 -17.45 0.20
C TRP A 171 15.33 -16.79 -0.80
N PRO A 172 15.04 -15.57 -1.30
CA PRO A 172 13.83 -14.78 -1.08
C PRO A 172 12.64 -15.15 -1.99
N GLU A 173 12.82 -15.89 -3.08
CA GLU A 173 11.88 -15.83 -4.20
C GLU A 173 10.50 -16.44 -3.94
N ARG A 174 10.42 -17.61 -3.30
CA ARG A 174 9.11 -18.19 -2.93
C ARG A 174 8.45 -17.39 -1.80
N TYR A 175 9.23 -16.77 -0.92
CA TYR A 175 8.70 -15.78 0.01
C TYR A 175 8.06 -14.58 -0.72
N LEU A 176 8.72 -14.02 -1.74
CA LEU A 176 8.16 -12.93 -2.55
C LEU A 176 6.83 -13.37 -3.21
N LEU A 177 6.74 -14.62 -3.66
CA LEU A 177 5.47 -15.16 -4.19
C LEU A 177 4.37 -15.19 -3.12
N ALA A 178 4.68 -15.65 -1.90
CA ALA A 178 3.72 -15.65 -0.80
C ALA A 178 3.28 -14.22 -0.42
N TYR A 179 4.23 -13.28 -0.34
CA TYR A 179 3.97 -11.88 -0.03
C TYR A 179 3.08 -11.21 -1.08
N ASN A 180 3.42 -11.33 -2.36
CA ASN A 180 2.65 -10.70 -3.44
C ASN A 180 1.28 -11.38 -3.66
N ALA A 181 1.17 -12.68 -3.41
CA ALA A 181 -0.12 -13.36 -3.39
C ALA A 181 -1.02 -12.80 -2.26
N LEU A 182 -0.47 -12.56 -1.07
CA LEU A 182 -1.21 -11.91 0.02
C LEU A 182 -1.62 -10.48 -0.33
N MET A 183 -0.70 -9.67 -0.85
CA MET A 183 -0.96 -8.26 -1.20
C MET A 183 -1.89 -8.07 -2.40
N SER A 184 -2.10 -9.12 -3.21
CA SER A 184 -3.12 -9.15 -4.26
C SER A 184 -4.45 -9.80 -3.83
N GLY A 185 -4.54 -10.31 -2.59
CA GLY A 185 -5.74 -10.93 -2.04
C GLY A 185 -5.85 -12.45 -2.25
N ASP A 186 -4.91 -13.07 -2.95
CA ASP A 186 -4.81 -14.53 -3.16
C ASP A 186 -4.24 -15.23 -1.91
N ARG A 187 -5.03 -15.25 -0.84
CA ARG A 187 -4.65 -15.84 0.45
C ARG A 187 -4.40 -17.35 0.37
N THR A 188 -5.10 -18.04 -0.51
CA THR A 188 -4.92 -19.48 -0.73
C THR A 188 -3.52 -19.76 -1.24
N THR A 189 -3.07 -19.05 -2.28
CA THR A 189 -1.70 -19.23 -2.78
C THR A 189 -0.68 -18.75 -1.76
N ALA A 190 -0.92 -17.62 -1.08
CA ALA A 190 -0.02 -17.11 -0.06
C ALA A 190 0.24 -18.15 1.04
N ARG A 191 -0.82 -18.77 1.56
CA ARG A 191 -0.74 -19.84 2.58
C ARG A 191 0.03 -21.05 2.07
N ALA A 192 -0.41 -21.60 0.94
CA ALA A 192 0.19 -22.82 0.38
C ALA A 192 1.68 -22.65 0.08
N THR A 193 2.06 -21.46 -0.41
CA THR A 193 3.47 -21.13 -0.69
C THR A 193 4.28 -21.01 0.61
N LEU A 194 3.74 -20.30 1.62
CA LEU A 194 4.41 -20.07 2.89
C LEU A 194 4.62 -21.37 3.70
N ASP A 195 3.61 -22.25 3.72
CA ASP A 195 3.67 -23.54 4.40
C ASP A 195 4.67 -24.50 3.73
N GLY A 196 4.96 -24.28 2.44
CA GLY A 196 5.94 -25.04 1.66
C GLY A 196 7.38 -24.56 1.78
N LEU A 197 7.65 -23.44 2.46
CA LEU A 197 9.01 -22.92 2.63
C LEU A 197 9.80 -23.72 3.67
N SER A 198 11.09 -23.92 3.45
CA SER A 198 12.02 -24.27 4.54
C SER A 198 12.02 -23.21 5.65
N GLY A 199 12.36 -23.62 6.87
CA GLY A 199 12.41 -22.71 8.02
C GLY A 199 13.33 -21.51 7.77
N PRO A 200 12.88 -20.27 8.06
CA PRO A 200 13.70 -19.08 7.83
C PRO A 200 14.89 -19.02 8.78
N ASP A 201 16.01 -18.53 8.27
CA ASP A 201 17.11 -18.04 9.08
C ASP A 201 16.75 -16.71 9.78
N ASP A 202 17.68 -16.14 10.53
CA ASP A 202 17.41 -14.91 11.29
C ASP A 202 17.21 -13.68 10.40
N GLN A 203 17.73 -13.69 9.17
CA GLN A 203 17.50 -12.62 8.20
C GLN A 203 16.03 -12.63 7.73
N TRP A 204 15.47 -13.81 7.46
CA TRP A 204 14.12 -13.95 6.88
C TRP A 204 13.01 -14.18 7.89
N ARG A 205 13.33 -14.49 9.15
CA ARG A 205 12.35 -14.74 10.22
C ARG A 205 11.34 -13.58 10.39
N PRO A 206 11.75 -12.30 10.46
CA PRO A 206 10.80 -11.19 10.61
C PRO A 206 9.81 -11.08 9.44
N ALA A 207 10.28 -11.34 8.22
CA ALA A 207 9.48 -11.29 7.00
C ALA A 207 8.45 -12.43 6.98
N ALA A 208 8.89 -13.65 7.29
CA ALA A 208 8.01 -14.82 7.40
C ALA A 208 6.92 -14.62 8.46
N ASP A 209 7.31 -14.15 9.66
CA ASP A 209 6.38 -13.95 10.76
C ASP A 209 5.35 -12.85 10.47
N ARG A 210 5.73 -11.82 9.69
CA ARG A 210 4.80 -10.79 9.23
C ARG A 210 3.70 -11.36 8.35
N VAL A 211 4.07 -12.15 7.33
CA VAL A 211 3.09 -12.77 6.42
C VAL A 211 2.20 -13.74 7.19
N ARG A 212 2.76 -14.56 8.10
CA ARG A 212 1.98 -15.46 8.98
C ARG A 212 0.95 -14.69 9.79
N ARG A 213 1.35 -13.63 10.50
CA ARG A 213 0.42 -12.80 11.30
C ARG A 213 -0.68 -12.20 10.43
N ALA A 214 -0.33 -11.71 9.24
CA ALA A 214 -1.31 -11.07 8.37
C ALA A 214 -2.36 -12.07 7.85
N LEU A 215 -1.89 -13.26 7.51
CA LEU A 215 -2.70 -14.39 7.12
C LEU A 215 -3.60 -14.90 8.27
N ASP A 216 -3.07 -15.01 9.50
CA ASP A 216 -3.85 -15.41 10.68
C ASP A 216 -4.93 -14.38 11.05
N ARG A 217 -4.65 -13.08 10.85
CA ARG A 217 -5.65 -12.01 11.01
C ARG A 217 -6.70 -12.06 9.90
N ALA A 218 -6.32 -12.37 8.67
CA ALA A 218 -7.27 -12.58 7.59
C ALA A 218 -8.26 -13.71 7.90
N ASP A 219 -7.79 -14.84 8.43
CA ASP A 219 -8.66 -15.96 8.84
C ASP A 219 -9.62 -15.54 9.96
N ALA A 220 -9.17 -14.66 10.88
CA ALA A 220 -10.04 -14.11 11.93
C ALA A 220 -11.15 -13.21 11.36
N VAL A 221 -10.86 -12.39 10.35
CA VAL A 221 -11.87 -11.56 9.65
C VAL A 221 -12.91 -12.45 8.96
N GLU A 222 -12.50 -13.50 8.27
CA GLU A 222 -13.45 -14.43 7.64
C GLU A 222 -14.31 -15.17 8.66
N SER A 223 -13.70 -15.65 9.74
CA SER A 223 -14.40 -16.34 10.82
C SER A 223 -15.44 -15.43 11.49
N ALA A 224 -15.08 -14.16 11.70
CA ALA A 224 -15.98 -13.13 12.22
C ALA A 224 -17.19 -12.93 11.30
N ALA A 225 -16.95 -12.82 9.99
CA ALA A 225 -18.03 -12.64 9.01
C ALA A 225 -18.94 -13.87 8.89
N ALA A 226 -18.41 -15.09 9.02
CA ALA A 226 -19.19 -16.32 8.98
C ALA A 226 -20.11 -16.49 10.21
N GLY A 227 -19.74 -15.91 11.35
CA GLY A 227 -20.53 -15.93 12.59
C GLY A 227 -21.62 -14.85 12.66
N MET A 228 -21.62 -13.87 11.75
CA MET A 228 -22.59 -12.78 11.73
C MET A 228 -23.88 -13.23 11.03
N PRO A 229 -25.07 -12.96 11.59
CA PRO A 229 -26.33 -13.21 10.90
C PRO A 229 -26.33 -12.44 9.58
N SER A 230 -26.56 -13.13 8.46
CA SER A 230 -26.71 -12.47 7.16
C SER A 230 -27.79 -11.39 7.28
N ALA A 231 -27.44 -10.14 6.98
CA ALA A 231 -28.32 -8.97 7.04
C ALA A 231 -29.46 -9.00 5.98
N ALA A 232 -29.88 -10.19 5.53
CA ALA A 232 -30.86 -10.45 4.50
C ALA A 232 -32.31 -10.04 4.88
N SER A 233 -32.51 -9.20 5.90
CA SER A 233 -33.82 -8.78 6.40
C SER A 233 -34.09 -7.27 6.29
N GLY A 234 -33.17 -6.46 5.75
CA GLY A 234 -33.33 -5.01 5.65
C GLY A 234 -33.11 -4.47 4.23
N SER A 235 -33.72 -3.32 3.93
CA SER A 235 -33.58 -2.58 2.66
C SER A 235 -32.19 -1.95 2.43
N THR A 236 -31.19 -2.33 3.22
CA THR A 236 -29.83 -1.81 3.10
C THR A 236 -29.07 -2.66 2.09
N PRO A 237 -28.40 -2.06 1.08
CA PRO A 237 -27.56 -2.83 0.17
C PRO A 237 -26.50 -3.61 0.97
N PRO A 238 -26.21 -4.87 0.59
CA PRO A 238 -25.19 -5.65 1.27
C PRO A 238 -23.85 -4.92 1.14
N GLY A 239 -23.16 -4.76 2.27
CA GLY A 239 -21.79 -4.26 2.29
C GLY A 239 -20.82 -5.18 1.54
N PRO A 240 -19.54 -4.78 1.41
CA PRO A 240 -18.54 -5.60 0.76
C PRO A 240 -18.41 -6.97 1.45
N GLY A 241 -18.20 -8.02 0.66
CA GLY A 241 -17.89 -9.34 1.22
C GLY A 241 -16.58 -9.32 2.01
N PRO A 242 -16.42 -10.16 3.05
CA PRO A 242 -15.23 -10.18 3.89
C PRO A 242 -13.98 -10.41 3.04
N LEU A 243 -12.98 -9.55 3.24
CA LEU A 243 -11.71 -9.54 2.50
C LEU A 243 -11.87 -9.51 0.98
N SER A 244 -12.99 -9.00 0.46
CA SER A 244 -13.09 -8.63 -0.95
C SER A 244 -12.20 -7.42 -1.25
N HIS A 245 -12.00 -7.11 -2.54
CA HIS A 245 -11.30 -5.89 -2.98
C HIS A 245 -12.01 -4.58 -2.57
N GLN A 246 -13.16 -4.66 -1.89
CA GLN A 246 -13.89 -3.53 -1.35
C GLN A 246 -13.90 -3.47 0.19
N ASP A 247 -13.37 -4.49 0.88
CA ASP A 247 -13.33 -4.55 2.34
C ASP A 247 -12.06 -3.90 2.90
N LEU A 248 -12.05 -2.56 2.89
CA LEU A 248 -10.91 -1.77 3.39
C LEU A 248 -10.61 -2.05 4.86
N ARG A 249 -11.62 -2.12 5.72
CA ARG A 249 -11.44 -2.34 7.16
C ARG A 249 -10.86 -3.73 7.44
N GLY A 250 -11.37 -4.77 6.78
CA GLY A 250 -10.86 -6.12 6.92
C GLY A 250 -9.41 -6.24 6.45
N TRP A 251 -9.07 -5.68 5.28
CA TRP A 251 -7.70 -5.70 4.77
C TRP A 251 -6.74 -4.86 5.61
N HIS A 252 -7.16 -3.70 6.11
CA HIS A 252 -6.34 -2.89 7.02
C HIS A 252 -5.94 -3.68 8.26
N PHE A 253 -6.92 -4.35 8.90
CA PHE A 253 -6.65 -5.22 10.04
C PHE A 253 -5.78 -6.42 9.66
N ALA A 254 -6.07 -7.08 8.53
CA ALA A 254 -5.26 -8.21 8.07
C ALA A 254 -3.79 -7.80 7.91
N LEU A 255 -3.48 -6.70 7.23
CA LEU A 255 -2.10 -6.34 6.90
C LEU A 255 -1.34 -5.69 8.06
N THR A 256 -1.99 -4.81 8.82
CA THR A 256 -1.32 -4.01 9.87
C THR A 256 -1.57 -4.53 11.29
N GLY A 257 -2.70 -5.20 11.51
CA GLY A 257 -3.23 -5.48 12.84
C GLY A 257 -3.95 -4.30 13.50
N GLY A 258 -3.96 -3.13 12.85
CA GLY A 258 -4.69 -1.95 13.31
C GLY A 258 -6.18 -2.02 12.99
N LEU A 259 -7.00 -1.36 13.80
CA LEU A 259 -8.43 -1.22 13.58
C LEU A 259 -8.72 0.13 12.91
N LEU A 260 -9.26 0.11 11.69
CA LEU A 260 -9.69 1.33 11.01
C LEU A 260 -11.04 1.78 11.55
N ALA A 261 -11.02 2.88 12.30
CA ALA A 261 -12.16 3.44 13.00
C ALA A 261 -13.19 4.01 12.02
N THR A 262 -12.77 4.84 11.06
CA THR A 262 -13.69 5.57 10.18
C THR A 262 -13.41 5.33 8.71
N LEU A 263 -14.46 4.99 7.96
CA LEU A 263 -14.45 4.96 6.50
C LEU A 263 -14.92 6.32 5.96
N SER A 264 -14.21 6.83 4.95
CA SER A 264 -14.60 8.05 4.25
C SER A 264 -15.98 7.91 3.63
N PRO A 265 -16.89 8.88 3.84
CA PRO A 265 -18.24 8.85 3.28
C PRO A 265 -18.28 9.36 1.82
N TYR A 266 -17.11 9.47 1.15
CA TYR A 266 -16.98 9.98 -0.21
C TYR A 266 -16.18 9.06 -1.12
N GLY A 267 -16.50 9.09 -2.42
CA GLY A 267 -15.66 8.55 -3.48
C GLY A 267 -15.57 7.02 -3.50
N PHE A 268 -16.47 6.31 -2.82
CA PHE A 268 -16.44 4.85 -2.75
C PHE A 268 -16.48 4.23 -4.16
N ALA A 269 -17.44 4.66 -4.99
CA ALA A 269 -17.57 4.21 -6.39
C ALA A 269 -16.45 4.73 -7.30
N ALA A 270 -15.77 5.82 -6.92
CA ALA A 270 -14.62 6.38 -7.62
C ALA A 270 -13.30 5.65 -7.30
N GLY A 271 -13.35 4.54 -6.55
CA GLY A 271 -12.18 3.73 -6.22
C GLY A 271 -11.40 4.19 -4.99
N MET A 272 -11.96 5.07 -4.17
CA MET A 272 -11.37 5.42 -2.87
C MET A 272 -11.72 4.39 -1.78
N THR A 273 -12.88 3.73 -1.92
CA THR A 273 -13.29 2.57 -1.12
C THR A 273 -13.18 2.81 0.39
N GLY A 274 -13.59 3.99 0.86
CA GLY A 274 -13.52 4.38 2.27
C GLY A 274 -12.23 5.09 2.70
N ARG A 275 -11.32 5.43 1.77
CA ARG A 275 -10.16 6.31 2.03
C ARG A 275 -10.47 7.76 1.64
N TYR A 276 -9.85 8.73 2.32
CA TYR A 276 -9.90 10.14 1.91
C TYR A 276 -8.79 10.41 0.89
N ALA A 277 -9.14 10.97 -0.27
CA ALA A 277 -8.13 11.45 -1.24
C ALA A 277 -7.48 12.75 -0.74
N PHE A 278 -8.32 13.69 -0.35
CA PHE A 278 -7.97 14.92 0.32
C PHE A 278 -9.02 15.17 1.41
N VAL A 279 -8.58 15.61 2.59
CA VAL A 279 -9.48 16.07 3.65
C VAL A 279 -8.88 17.30 4.33
N GLN A 280 -9.68 18.36 4.43
CA GLN A 280 -9.46 19.41 5.42
C GLN A 280 -10.06 18.88 6.71
N ASP A 281 -9.21 18.43 7.62
CA ASP A 281 -9.62 17.90 8.90
C ASP A 281 -10.22 19.02 9.78
N SER A 282 -10.99 18.62 10.79
CA SER A 282 -11.76 19.50 11.65
C SER A 282 -11.71 19.04 13.11
N TYR A 283 -12.08 19.91 14.04
CA TYR A 283 -12.17 19.55 15.45
C TYR A 283 -13.27 18.50 15.70
N GLU A 284 -14.36 18.55 14.93
CA GLU A 284 -15.45 17.57 14.91
C GLU A 284 -14.96 16.19 14.50
N LEU A 285 -14.14 16.10 13.44
CA LEU A 285 -13.61 14.83 12.95
C LEU A 285 -12.58 14.24 13.93
N CYS A 286 -11.72 15.08 14.52
CA CYS A 286 -10.89 14.71 15.67
C CYS A 286 -11.73 14.13 16.82
N ARG A 287 -12.81 14.81 17.21
CA ARG A 287 -13.71 14.39 18.30
C ARG A 287 -14.39 13.06 18.00
N HIS A 288 -14.88 12.88 16.77
CA HIS A 288 -15.48 11.64 16.28
C HIS A 288 -14.48 10.48 16.30
N GLY A 289 -13.25 10.72 15.83
CA GLY A 289 -12.17 9.74 15.90
C GLY A 289 -11.88 9.24 17.31
N LEU A 290 -11.92 10.14 18.32
CA LEU A 290 -11.74 9.80 19.72
C LEU A 290 -12.93 9.03 20.32
N GLU A 291 -14.18 9.32 19.92
CA GLU A 291 -15.34 8.50 20.30
C GLU A 291 -15.22 7.08 19.75
N ARG A 292 -14.82 6.95 18.48
CA ARG A 292 -14.61 5.66 17.84
C ARG A 292 -13.47 4.87 18.50
N LEU A 293 -12.41 5.56 18.96
CA LEU A 293 -11.38 4.94 19.80
C LEU A 293 -11.96 4.40 21.11
N ARG A 294 -12.77 5.18 21.84
CA ARG A 294 -13.46 4.72 23.06
C ARG A 294 -14.28 3.47 22.78
N LEU A 295 -15.06 3.47 21.69
CA LEU A 295 -15.86 2.33 21.26
C LEU A 295 -15.02 1.08 20.99
N VAL A 296 -13.88 1.22 20.31
CA VAL A 296 -12.95 0.11 20.07
C VAL A 296 -12.39 -0.45 21.38
N LEU A 297 -11.96 0.40 22.31
CA LEU A 297 -11.46 -0.03 23.63
C LEU A 297 -12.54 -0.79 24.42
N GLU A 298 -13.78 -0.33 24.36
CA GLU A 298 -14.93 -1.00 24.99
C GLU A 298 -15.21 -2.36 24.36
N ALA A 299 -15.34 -2.42 23.04
CA ALA A 299 -15.70 -3.63 22.29
C ALA A 299 -14.65 -4.76 22.39
N THR A 300 -13.39 -4.37 22.47
CA THR A 300 -12.25 -5.30 22.62
C THR A 300 -11.97 -5.68 24.07
N GLY A 301 -12.54 -4.97 25.04
CA GLY A 301 -12.29 -5.20 26.46
C GLY A 301 -10.98 -4.59 26.98
N ALA A 302 -10.28 -3.77 26.20
CA ALA A 302 -9.09 -3.06 26.66
C ALA A 302 -9.44 -2.07 27.79
N ARG A 303 -8.58 -2.02 28.82
CA ARG A 303 -8.78 -1.18 30.01
C ARG A 303 -7.50 -0.40 30.33
N PRO A 304 -7.16 0.61 29.51
CA PRO A 304 -6.06 1.52 29.82
C PRO A 304 -6.33 2.27 31.13
N ARG A 305 -5.26 2.66 31.81
CA ARG A 305 -5.25 3.38 33.09
C ARG A 305 -4.73 4.81 32.96
N SER A 306 -4.22 5.18 31.80
CA SER A 306 -3.68 6.50 31.50
C SER A 306 -3.72 6.77 30.00
N VAL A 307 -3.54 8.05 29.65
CA VAL A 307 -3.16 8.47 28.29
C VAL A 307 -1.74 9.00 28.31
N SER A 308 -0.90 8.46 27.43
CA SER A 308 0.50 8.86 27.26
C SER A 308 0.63 9.90 26.15
N LEU A 309 1.09 11.09 26.52
CA LEU A 309 1.23 12.24 25.63
C LEU A 309 2.58 12.20 24.90
N LEU A 310 2.52 12.25 23.58
CA LEU A 310 3.69 12.51 22.73
C LEU A 310 4.10 13.99 22.77
N PRO A 311 5.35 14.33 22.43
CA PRO A 311 5.88 15.68 22.62
C PRO A 311 5.36 16.72 21.61
N GLY A 312 4.89 16.30 20.43
CA GLY A 312 4.35 17.18 19.39
C GLY A 312 3.11 17.93 19.86
N ARG A 313 2.93 19.19 19.41
CA ARG A 313 1.80 20.03 19.81
C ARG A 313 0.45 19.43 19.41
N ALA A 314 0.37 18.93 18.17
CA ALA A 314 -0.81 18.26 17.62
C ALA A 314 -1.17 17.00 18.42
N ASP A 315 -0.18 16.12 18.62
CA ASP A 315 -0.35 14.88 19.37
C ASP A 315 -0.77 15.14 20.82
N ARG A 316 -0.15 16.16 21.44
CA ARG A 316 -0.47 16.57 22.80
C ARG A 316 -1.88 17.12 22.92
N ALA A 317 -2.35 17.92 21.97
CA ALA A 317 -3.73 18.43 21.97
C ALA A 317 -4.73 17.29 21.91
N LEU A 318 -4.52 16.36 20.98
CA LEU A 318 -5.39 15.20 20.81
C LEU A 318 -5.32 14.23 22.00
N GLY A 319 -4.13 14.02 22.56
CA GLY A 319 -3.93 13.20 23.75
C GLY A 319 -4.58 13.78 25.02
N LEU A 320 -4.56 15.10 25.19
CA LEU A 320 -5.28 15.76 26.28
C LEU A 320 -6.80 15.62 26.11
N ALA A 321 -7.32 15.81 24.90
CA ALA A 321 -8.74 15.58 24.61
C ALA A 321 -9.14 14.11 24.85
N ALA A 322 -8.29 13.15 24.47
CA ALA A 322 -8.53 11.73 24.72
C ALA A 322 -8.53 11.40 26.22
N ALA A 323 -7.63 12.00 27.00
CA ALA A 323 -7.56 11.80 28.45
C ALA A 323 -8.85 12.24 29.16
N ASP A 324 -9.33 13.43 28.83
CA ASP A 324 -10.58 13.97 29.37
C ASP A 324 -11.79 13.15 28.92
N LEU A 325 -11.85 12.78 27.63
CA LEU A 325 -12.94 11.96 27.09
C LEU A 325 -13.03 10.58 27.77
N LEU A 326 -11.89 9.92 27.96
CA LEU A 326 -11.83 8.58 28.54
C LEU A 326 -11.89 8.61 30.08
N GLY A 327 -11.81 9.79 30.70
CA GLY A 327 -11.73 9.95 32.15
C GLY A 327 -10.44 9.36 32.74
N LEU A 328 -9.32 9.47 32.02
CA LEU A 328 -8.03 8.89 32.39
C LEU A 328 -6.98 9.97 32.67
N PRO A 329 -6.01 9.73 33.57
CA PRO A 329 -4.91 10.66 33.79
C PRO A 329 -4.00 10.75 32.56
N ALA A 330 -3.66 11.98 32.16
CA ALA A 330 -2.66 12.25 31.14
C ALA A 330 -1.24 12.29 31.74
N GLN A 331 -0.28 11.67 31.08
CA GLN A 331 1.14 11.65 31.49
C GLN A 331 2.07 11.68 30.26
N PRO A 332 3.30 12.20 30.37
CA PRO A 332 4.26 12.11 29.26
C PRO A 332 4.53 10.66 28.85
N TYR A 333 4.67 10.40 27.55
CA TYR A 333 5.03 9.07 27.06
C TYR A 333 6.41 8.65 27.56
N ARG A 334 6.49 7.38 28.00
CA ARG A 334 7.73 6.71 28.36
C ARG A 334 7.66 5.28 27.82
N PRO A 335 8.67 4.82 27.06
CA PRO A 335 8.72 3.45 26.57
C PRO A 335 8.56 2.43 27.70
N GLY A 336 7.78 1.39 27.47
CA GLY A 336 7.47 0.36 28.48
C GLY A 336 6.35 0.72 29.45
N THR A 337 5.64 1.84 29.26
CA THR A 337 4.45 2.16 30.06
C THR A 337 3.33 1.19 29.71
N GLU A 338 2.94 0.36 30.67
CA GLU A 338 1.86 -0.62 30.50
C GLU A 338 0.48 0.04 30.60
N GLN A 339 -0.53 -0.60 30.00
CA GLN A 339 -1.95 -0.24 30.13
C GLN A 339 -2.22 1.24 29.86
N THR A 340 -1.67 1.79 28.79
CA THR A 340 -1.84 3.21 28.41
C THR A 340 -2.34 3.32 26.98
N VAL A 341 -3.03 4.41 26.67
CA VAL A 341 -3.27 4.80 25.27
C VAL A 341 -2.25 5.87 24.89
N VAL A 342 -1.43 5.61 23.88
CA VAL A 342 -0.59 6.62 23.23
C VAL A 342 -1.40 7.22 22.09
N VAL A 343 -1.47 8.55 22.02
CA VAL A 343 -2.27 9.26 21.02
C VAL A 343 -1.35 10.10 20.17
N ALA A 344 -1.38 9.85 18.86
CA ALA A 344 -0.71 10.64 17.82
C ALA A 344 -1.75 11.25 16.88
N TYR A 345 -1.47 12.43 16.37
CA TYR A 345 -2.24 12.99 15.26
C TYR A 345 -1.79 12.38 13.93
N ASP A 346 -0.48 12.45 13.63
CA ASP A 346 0.15 11.89 12.42
C ASP A 346 1.53 11.34 12.80
N LEU A 347 1.73 10.03 12.64
CA LEU A 347 2.99 9.37 12.98
C LEU A 347 4.11 9.66 11.96
N ASN A 348 3.83 10.36 10.86
CA ASN A 348 4.83 10.90 9.95
C ASN A 348 5.41 12.25 10.39
N ASP A 349 4.86 12.91 11.43
CA ASP A 349 5.46 14.11 12.03
C ASP A 349 6.70 13.75 12.87
N ILE A 350 7.77 13.32 12.19
CA ILE A 350 9.03 12.88 12.80
C ILE A 350 9.67 14.04 13.58
N ASP A 351 9.53 15.27 13.10
CA ASP A 351 10.07 16.45 13.77
C ASP A 351 9.33 16.73 15.09
N GLY A 352 8.00 16.52 15.11
CA GLY A 352 7.18 16.63 16.31
C GLY A 352 7.42 15.52 17.34
N ILE A 353 7.61 14.27 16.90
CA ILE A 353 7.64 13.08 17.78
C ILE A 353 9.08 12.67 18.16
N GLY A 354 10.02 12.79 17.22
CA GLY A 354 11.40 12.35 17.33
C GLY A 354 11.62 10.88 16.91
N PRO A 355 12.73 10.56 16.22
CA PRO A 355 12.99 9.23 15.66
C PRO A 355 13.16 8.14 16.74
N GLU A 356 13.73 8.48 17.89
CA GLU A 356 13.89 7.54 19.02
C GLU A 356 12.54 7.12 19.61
N THR A 357 11.60 8.07 19.74
CA THR A 357 10.24 7.82 20.21
C THR A 357 9.49 6.92 19.23
N LEU A 358 9.57 7.21 17.93
CA LEU A 358 8.96 6.38 16.88
C LEU A 358 9.54 4.96 16.89
N ALA A 359 10.86 4.81 17.01
CA ALA A 359 11.48 3.50 17.13
C ALA A 359 11.00 2.73 18.37
N ALA A 360 10.84 3.42 19.50
CA ALA A 360 10.33 2.81 20.73
C ALA A 360 8.86 2.37 20.63
N LEU A 361 8.03 3.11 19.88
CA LEU A 361 6.63 2.75 19.63
C LEU A 361 6.47 1.48 18.80
N ARG A 362 7.51 0.98 18.12
CA ARG A 362 7.42 -0.27 17.36
C ARG A 362 7.14 -1.49 18.25
N GLU A 363 7.74 -1.50 19.45
CA GLU A 363 7.56 -2.56 20.43
C GLU A 363 6.43 -2.20 21.40
N ARG A 364 5.48 -3.10 21.57
CA ARG A 364 4.29 -2.86 22.39
C ARG A 364 4.54 -3.25 23.84
N ALA A 365 4.32 -2.34 24.78
CA ALA A 365 4.22 -2.67 26.21
C ALA A 365 2.88 -3.37 26.54
N VAL A 366 2.82 -4.15 27.63
CA VAL A 366 1.61 -4.92 27.95
C VAL A 366 0.40 -4.01 28.12
N GLY A 367 -0.63 -4.22 27.29
CA GLY A 367 -1.86 -3.42 27.31
C GLY A 367 -1.71 -1.98 26.78
N GLU A 368 -0.57 -1.63 26.19
CA GLU A 368 -0.39 -0.36 25.48
C GLU A 368 -1.14 -0.39 24.15
N VAL A 369 -1.90 0.68 23.87
CA VAL A 369 -2.63 0.89 22.61
C VAL A 369 -2.11 2.17 21.97
N LEU A 370 -1.66 2.10 20.72
CA LEU A 370 -1.29 3.27 19.93
C LEU A 370 -2.47 3.66 19.03
N TYR A 371 -2.96 4.89 19.18
CA TYR A 371 -3.94 5.50 18.29
C TYR A 371 -3.25 6.56 17.43
N GLU A 372 -3.54 6.54 16.14
CA GLU A 372 -3.19 7.61 15.20
C GLU A 372 -4.47 8.16 14.58
N HIS A 373 -4.65 9.48 14.58
CA HIS A 373 -5.85 10.08 13.99
C HIS A 373 -5.86 9.98 12.47
N ALA A 374 -4.82 10.52 11.83
CA ALA A 374 -4.75 10.77 10.40
C ALA A 374 -3.62 9.95 9.76
N THR A 375 -3.88 8.69 9.44
CA THR A 375 -2.87 7.82 8.82
C THR A 375 -2.78 8.06 7.32
N CYS A 376 -1.59 8.42 6.84
CA CYS A 376 -1.34 8.51 5.41
C CYS A 376 -1.19 7.11 4.78
N TRP A 377 -2.05 6.72 3.84
CA TRP A 377 -1.95 5.40 3.19
C TRP A 377 -0.99 5.38 2.00
N THR A 378 -0.60 6.56 1.48
CA THR A 378 0.38 6.68 0.38
C THR A 378 1.80 6.95 0.83
N ASP A 379 1.96 7.43 2.06
CA ASP A 379 3.24 7.51 2.77
C ASP A 379 3.04 6.92 4.16
N THR A 380 3.06 5.59 4.22
CA THR A 380 2.68 4.87 5.42
C THR A 380 3.62 5.17 6.59
N PRO A 381 3.10 5.33 7.82
CA PRO A 381 3.93 5.72 8.95
C PRO A 381 5.00 4.65 9.27
N PRO A 382 6.11 5.06 9.92
CA PRO A 382 7.18 4.14 10.31
C PRO A 382 6.72 3.03 11.28
N VAL A 383 5.60 3.26 11.96
CA VAL A 383 4.96 2.35 12.91
C VAL A 383 3.47 2.28 12.57
N SER A 384 2.90 1.08 12.52
CA SER A 384 1.45 0.92 12.34
C SER A 384 0.71 1.07 13.66
N ALA A 385 -0.20 2.04 13.76
CA ALA A 385 -1.05 2.21 14.94
C ALA A 385 -1.96 0.99 15.18
N ASP A 386 -2.34 0.77 16.44
CA ASP A 386 -3.27 -0.28 16.84
C ASP A 386 -4.73 0.10 16.51
N VAL A 387 -5.01 1.40 16.46
CA VAL A 387 -6.27 2.00 15.99
C VAL A 387 -5.94 3.21 15.12
N ASN A 388 -6.54 3.28 13.94
CA ASN A 388 -6.37 4.38 12.99
C ASN A 388 -7.69 5.11 12.85
N GLY A 389 -7.73 6.41 13.13
CA GLY A 389 -8.92 7.25 13.03
C GLY A 389 -9.49 7.23 11.62
N LEU A 390 -8.69 7.69 10.66
CA LEU A 390 -9.01 7.69 9.23
C LEU A 390 -7.77 7.33 8.39
N LEU A 391 -8.02 6.92 7.14
CA LEU A 391 -6.98 6.78 6.12
C LEU A 391 -7.09 7.91 5.10
N GLY A 392 -6.07 8.76 5.02
CA GLY A 392 -6.00 9.88 4.07
C GLY A 392 -4.79 9.78 3.13
N GLN A 393 -4.84 10.42 1.96
CA GLN A 393 -3.65 10.64 1.12
C GLN A 393 -3.06 12.02 1.41
N THR A 394 -3.89 13.04 1.50
CA THR A 394 -3.50 14.37 1.96
C THR A 394 -4.49 14.83 3.01
N VAL A 395 -3.97 15.14 4.20
CA VAL A 395 -4.73 15.63 5.34
C VAL A 395 -4.20 17.00 5.71
N ALA A 396 -5.04 18.02 5.65
CA ALA A 396 -4.73 19.34 6.19
C ALA A 396 -5.31 19.42 7.61
N PRO A 397 -4.49 19.56 8.67
CA PRO A 397 -4.99 19.55 10.04
C PRO A 397 -5.88 20.75 10.36
N PRO A 398 -6.74 20.67 11.39
CA PRO A 398 -7.65 21.78 11.74
C PRO A 398 -6.93 23.06 12.18
N TRP A 399 -5.68 22.94 12.65
CA TRP A 399 -4.83 24.09 12.99
C TRP A 399 -4.01 24.63 11.80
N GLN A 400 -4.14 24.06 10.60
CA GLN A 400 -3.56 24.61 9.36
C GLN A 400 -4.64 24.65 8.27
N MET A 401 -5.52 25.63 8.38
CA MET A 401 -6.57 25.85 7.40
C MET A 401 -5.99 26.26 6.04
N LEU A 402 -6.43 25.61 4.96
CA LEU A 402 -6.03 26.00 3.61
C LEU A 402 -6.38 27.47 3.32
N GLY A 403 -5.35 28.29 3.06
CA GLY A 403 -5.48 29.72 2.78
C GLY A 403 -5.74 30.59 4.01
N GLY A 404 -5.67 30.03 5.22
CA GLY A 404 -5.75 30.76 6.49
C GLY A 404 -4.40 30.86 7.18
N GLU A 405 -4.33 31.71 8.21
CA GLU A 405 -3.19 31.74 9.14
C GLU A 405 -3.20 30.48 10.02
N PRO A 406 -2.04 29.86 10.27
CA PRO A 406 -1.94 28.75 11.21
C PRO A 406 -2.47 29.13 12.60
N ASP A 407 -3.22 28.22 13.22
CA ASP A 407 -3.59 28.38 14.62
C ASP A 407 -2.36 28.06 15.48
N GLU A 408 -1.88 29.02 16.25
CA GLU A 408 -0.70 28.91 17.13
C GLU A 408 -1.07 28.75 18.63
N ARG A 409 -2.35 28.58 18.95
CA ARG A 409 -2.80 28.42 20.35
C ARG A 409 -2.17 27.19 21.02
N PRO A 410 -1.91 27.19 22.33
CA PRO A 410 -1.32 26.04 23.01
C PRO A 410 -2.21 24.78 22.89
N ALA A 411 -1.59 23.61 23.03
CA ALA A 411 -2.27 22.31 22.88
C ALA A 411 -3.50 22.17 23.79
N GLU A 412 -3.49 22.74 24.99
CA GLU A 412 -4.61 22.77 25.93
C GLU A 412 -5.84 23.48 25.36
N ALA A 413 -5.63 24.58 24.63
CA ALA A 413 -6.73 25.30 24.00
C ALA A 413 -7.33 24.50 22.84
N LEU A 414 -6.47 23.87 22.02
CA LEU A 414 -6.91 22.99 20.94
C LEU A 414 -7.68 21.77 21.49
N ALA A 415 -7.20 21.17 22.59
CA ALA A 415 -7.87 20.05 23.24
C ALA A 415 -9.30 20.42 23.69
N ALA A 416 -9.48 21.63 24.25
CA ALA A 416 -10.79 22.13 24.65
C ALA A 416 -11.73 22.34 23.44
N GLU A 417 -11.22 22.82 22.31
CA GLU A 417 -12.01 22.94 21.06
C GLU A 417 -12.44 21.58 20.54
N ILE A 418 -11.53 20.59 20.52
CA ILE A 418 -11.85 19.20 20.13
C ILE A 418 -12.99 18.68 21.02
N LEU A 419 -12.88 18.81 22.34
CA LEU A 419 -13.89 18.30 23.28
C LEU A 419 -15.26 18.98 23.12
N ALA A 420 -15.28 20.26 22.77
CA ALA A 420 -16.50 21.05 22.60
C ALA A 420 -17.19 20.82 21.24
N ALA A 421 -16.47 20.26 20.26
CA ALA A 421 -16.98 20.02 18.91
C ALA A 421 -18.08 18.94 18.89
N ASP A 422 -19.01 19.05 17.95
CA ASP A 422 -20.08 18.07 17.73
C ASP A 422 -19.56 16.93 16.83
N PRO A 423 -19.48 15.67 17.31
CA PRO A 423 -18.91 14.56 16.54
C PRO A 423 -19.85 14.00 15.45
N VAL A 424 -20.92 14.69 15.08
CA VAL A 424 -21.85 14.21 14.05
C VAL A 424 -21.12 14.02 12.73
N GLN A 425 -21.23 12.82 12.17
CA GLN A 425 -20.62 12.46 10.90
C GLN A 425 -21.32 13.16 9.74
N ASP A 426 -20.53 13.57 8.74
CA ASP A 426 -21.03 13.99 7.44
C ASP A 426 -21.75 12.82 6.73
N GLU A 427 -22.93 13.08 6.16
CA GLU A 427 -23.74 12.10 5.43
C GLU A 427 -23.05 11.62 4.13
N GLY A 428 -22.08 12.37 3.62
CA GLY A 428 -21.28 11.98 2.48
C GLY A 428 -21.91 12.27 1.13
N ASP A 429 -21.48 11.49 0.12
CA ASP A 429 -22.03 11.54 -1.24
C ASP A 429 -23.24 10.61 -1.46
N GLY A 430 -23.61 9.82 -0.45
CA GLY A 430 -24.71 8.84 -0.53
C GLY A 430 -24.37 7.55 -1.28
N ASP A 431 -23.21 7.46 -1.92
CA ASP A 431 -22.75 6.26 -2.65
C ASP A 431 -21.90 5.34 -1.77
N THR A 432 -21.38 5.85 -0.65
CA THR A 432 -20.59 5.09 0.30
C THR A 432 -21.48 4.22 1.20
N PRO A 433 -21.16 2.92 1.40
CA PRO A 433 -21.84 2.10 2.40
C PRO A 433 -21.83 2.77 3.77
N PRO A 434 -22.96 2.74 4.52
CA PRO A 434 -23.00 3.29 5.87
C PRO A 434 -21.91 2.70 6.76
N ASP A 435 -21.29 3.54 7.59
CA ASP A 435 -20.26 3.14 8.54
C ASP A 435 -20.69 3.39 10.00
N PRO A 436 -21.70 2.67 10.50
CA PRO A 436 -22.24 2.90 11.83
C PRO A 436 -21.34 2.35 12.93
N ASP A 437 -21.46 2.91 14.13
CA ASP A 437 -20.70 2.50 15.32
C ASP A 437 -20.92 1.02 15.66
N GLU A 438 -22.14 0.49 15.50
CA GLU A 438 -22.43 -0.93 15.76
C GLU A 438 -21.61 -1.86 14.86
N ALA A 439 -21.35 -1.46 13.61
CA ALA A 439 -20.54 -2.24 12.68
C ALA A 439 -19.06 -2.24 13.10
N LEU A 440 -18.53 -1.08 13.52
CA LEU A 440 -17.18 -0.99 14.06
C LEU A 440 -17.02 -1.82 15.34
N ALA A 441 -17.94 -1.67 16.29
CA ALA A 441 -17.91 -2.39 17.55
C ALA A 441 -18.00 -3.91 17.35
N ALA A 442 -18.90 -4.37 16.48
CA ALA A 442 -19.04 -5.78 16.15
C ALA A 442 -17.75 -6.34 15.52
N PHE A 443 -17.16 -5.61 14.56
CA PHE A 443 -15.90 -5.99 13.94
C PHE A 443 -14.76 -6.07 14.97
N ALA A 444 -14.56 -5.00 15.76
CA ALA A 444 -13.51 -4.93 16.77
C ALA A 444 -13.64 -6.05 17.82
N HIS A 445 -14.87 -6.33 18.27
CA HIS A 445 -15.15 -7.44 19.19
C HIS A 445 -14.77 -8.80 18.58
N ALA A 446 -15.12 -9.01 17.31
CA ALA A 446 -14.93 -10.30 16.64
C ALA A 446 -13.46 -10.62 16.38
N VAL A 447 -12.62 -9.60 16.12
CA VAL A 447 -11.18 -9.78 15.84
C VAL A 447 -10.27 -9.59 17.05
N ARG A 448 -10.82 -9.28 18.23
CA ARG A 448 -10.05 -8.90 19.44
C ARG A 448 -8.97 -9.89 19.85
N ASP A 449 -9.18 -11.20 19.63
CA ASP A 449 -8.24 -12.24 20.04
C ASP A 449 -6.98 -12.30 19.15
N ARG A 450 -6.95 -11.49 18.07
CA ARG A 450 -5.77 -11.28 17.22
C ARG A 450 -5.32 -9.81 17.19
N TRP A 451 -6.08 -8.93 17.83
CA TRP A 451 -5.69 -7.53 18.02
C TRP A 451 -4.62 -7.41 19.11
N LEU A 452 -3.76 -6.39 19.01
CA LEU A 452 -2.58 -6.20 19.87
C LEU A 452 -1.61 -7.39 19.88
N THR A 453 -1.40 -8.03 18.73
CA THR A 453 -0.41 -9.12 18.56
C THR A 453 0.78 -8.72 17.70
N GLY A 454 1.98 -9.15 18.08
CA GLY A 454 3.23 -8.85 17.37
C GLY A 454 3.66 -7.36 17.43
N PRO A 455 4.80 -7.03 16.79
CA PRO A 455 5.28 -5.65 16.70
C PRO A 455 4.46 -4.83 15.71
N ARG A 456 4.54 -3.50 15.83
CA ARG A 456 3.87 -2.52 14.96
C ARG A 456 4.67 -2.26 13.67
N ASP A 457 4.93 -3.31 12.91
CA ASP A 457 5.73 -3.23 11.68
C ASP A 457 5.02 -2.37 10.60
N ARG A 458 5.74 -1.41 9.98
CA ARG A 458 5.25 -0.65 8.83
C ARG A 458 4.79 -1.58 7.69
N CYS A 459 3.56 -1.37 7.21
CA CYS A 459 3.08 -1.91 5.93
C CYS A 459 3.33 -0.88 4.83
N ARG A 460 4.18 -1.21 3.85
CA ARG A 460 4.51 -0.28 2.75
C ARG A 460 3.52 -0.33 1.59
N SER A 461 2.78 -1.43 1.46
CA SER A 461 1.76 -1.59 0.42
C SER A 461 0.40 -1.09 0.89
N SER A 462 -0.37 -0.58 -0.06
CA SER A 462 -1.80 -0.25 0.08
C SER A 462 -2.72 -1.47 0.16
N GLY A 463 -2.19 -2.66 -0.17
CA GLY A 463 -2.87 -3.94 -0.08
C GLY A 463 -3.84 -4.23 -1.24
N PRO A 464 -4.69 -5.27 -1.09
CA PRO A 464 -5.57 -5.75 -2.17
C PRO A 464 -6.73 -4.83 -2.53
N VAL A 465 -6.97 -3.78 -1.74
CA VAL A 465 -8.07 -2.84 -1.98
C VAL A 465 -7.56 -1.75 -2.91
N PRO A 466 -7.97 -1.72 -4.20
CA PRO A 466 -7.41 -0.82 -5.19
C PRO A 466 -7.57 0.64 -4.78
N SER A 467 -6.72 1.50 -5.33
CA SER A 467 -6.90 2.95 -5.27
C SER A 467 -6.83 3.54 -6.67
N SER A 468 -7.59 4.60 -6.91
CA SER A 468 -7.53 5.36 -8.15
C SER A 468 -6.20 6.07 -8.37
N ARG A 469 -5.37 6.25 -7.33
CA ARG A 469 -4.03 6.84 -7.43
C ARG A 469 -3.06 6.00 -8.27
N PHE A 470 -3.21 4.68 -8.24
CA PHE A 470 -2.27 3.73 -8.86
C PHE A 470 -2.78 3.15 -10.18
N ARG A 471 -3.77 3.80 -10.80
CA ARG A 471 -4.34 3.38 -12.09
C ARG A 471 -4.00 4.33 -13.22
#